data_AF-A0A7C1SQZ3-F1
#
_entry.id   AF-A0A7C1SQZ3-F1
#
_cell.length_a   1.000
_cell.length_b   1.000
_cell.length_c   1.000
_cell.angle_alpha   90.00
_cell.angle_beta   90.00
_cell.angle_gamma   90.00
#
_symmetry.space_group_name_H-M   'P 1'
#
loop_
_entity.id
_entity.type
_entity.pdbx_description
1 polymer ?
#
loop_
_entity_poly.entity_id
_entity_poly.type
_entity_poly.pdbx_seq_one_letter_code
_entity_poly.pdbx_strand_id
1 'polypeptide(L)'
;TAEVTQTMRILDEKHLSNQVVPVFISVDYLRDTPKTVETYLNAFDKRFIGLTGTEAQLDLTVDAFNAFYEVTKDPNAHHGGIDVVHSNMVFLVDPSGRIKEQFLLGFKPNFLAGKIESFL
;
A
#
# COMPACT_ATOMS: atom_id res chain seq x y z
N THR A 1 1.66 -5.33 -3.80
CA THR A 1 2.44 -5.86 -2.65
C THR A 1 3.63 -6.68 -3.10
N ALA A 2 3.51 -7.53 -4.13
CA ALA A 2 4.61 -8.34 -4.65
C ALA A 2 5.79 -7.51 -5.18
N GLU A 3 5.55 -6.47 -5.97
CA GLU A 3 6.58 -5.59 -6.53
C GLU A 3 7.36 -4.86 -5.44
N VAL A 4 6.65 -4.38 -4.40
CA VAL A 4 7.25 -3.74 -3.23
C VAL A 4 8.07 -4.76 -2.42
N THR A 5 7.58 -5.98 -2.25
CA THR A 5 8.34 -7.08 -1.60
C THR A 5 9.66 -7.36 -2.33
N GLN A 6 9.61 -7.45 -3.66
CA GLN A 6 10.82 -7.64 -4.46
C GLN A 6 11.75 -6.42 -4.38
N THR A 7 11.19 -5.21 -4.32
CA THR A 7 11.95 -3.97 -4.11
C THR A 7 12.69 -4.01 -2.77
N MET A 8 12.02 -4.43 -1.69
CA MET A 8 12.66 -4.54 -0.37
C MET A 8 13.82 -5.54 -0.36
N ARG A 9 13.72 -6.65 -1.11
CA ARG A 9 14.84 -7.61 -1.27
C ARG A 9 16.04 -6.99 -1.98
N ILE A 10 15.83 -6.18 -3.02
CA ILE A 10 16.91 -5.45 -3.69
C ILE A 10 17.56 -4.44 -2.74
N LEU A 11 16.75 -3.78 -1.90
CA LEU A 11 17.27 -2.87 -0.87
C LEU A 11 18.02 -3.62 0.24
N ASP A 12 17.67 -4.88 0.55
CA ASP A 12 18.43 -5.74 1.46
C ASP A 12 19.84 -5.99 0.91
N GLU A 13 19.95 -6.38 -0.36
CA GLU A 13 21.25 -6.58 -1.04
C GLU A 13 22.11 -5.31 -1.02
N LYS A 14 21.47 -4.14 -1.06
CA LYS A 14 22.11 -2.83 -0.98
C LYS A 14 22.35 -2.32 0.45
N HIS A 15 21.90 -3.04 1.48
CA HIS A 15 21.92 -2.61 2.88
C HIS A 15 21.14 -1.30 3.16
N LEU A 16 20.14 -0.99 2.34
CA LEU A 16 19.30 0.21 2.44
C LEU A 16 17.92 -0.06 3.04
N SER A 17 17.52 -1.32 3.18
CA SER A 17 16.15 -1.70 3.59
C SER A 17 15.75 -1.20 4.98
N ASN A 18 16.71 -1.01 5.89
CA ASN A 18 16.46 -0.45 7.24
C ASN A 18 16.03 1.02 7.23
N GLN A 19 16.16 1.71 6.09
CA GLN A 19 15.75 3.11 5.93
C GLN A 19 14.36 3.25 5.32
N VAL A 20 13.70 2.13 5.01
CA VAL A 20 12.44 2.10 4.26
C VAL A 20 11.42 1.25 5.01
N VAL A 21 10.24 1.82 5.22
CA VAL A 21 9.11 1.13 5.84
C VAL A 21 8.01 0.94 4.78
N PRO A 22 7.76 -0.29 4.33
CA PRO A 22 6.64 -0.54 3.43
C PRO A 22 5.32 -0.46 4.22
N VAL A 23 4.40 0.37 3.77
CA VAL A 23 3.07 0.55 4.39
C VAL A 23 2.00 0.12 3.40
N PHE A 24 1.02 -0.63 3.87
CA PHE A 24 -0.16 -1.02 3.10
C PHE A 24 -1.42 -0.59 3.85
N ILE A 25 -2.30 0.12 3.16
CA ILE A 25 -3.58 0.59 3.71
C ILE A 25 -4.68 -0.10 2.92
N SER A 26 -5.47 -0.95 3.58
CA SER A 26 -6.71 -1.46 2.99
C SER A 26 -7.80 -0.40 3.06
N VAL A 27 -8.57 -0.28 1.97
CA VAL A 27 -9.72 0.62 1.86
C VAL A 27 -11.06 -0.12 2.06
N ASP A 28 -11.02 -1.43 2.25
CA ASP A 28 -12.21 -2.26 2.47
C ASP A 28 -12.63 -2.25 3.95
N TYR A 29 -13.16 -1.11 4.41
CA TYR A 29 -13.55 -0.91 5.81
C TYR A 29 -14.70 -1.82 6.28
N LEU A 30 -15.39 -2.52 5.37
CA LEU A 30 -16.50 -3.42 5.71
C LEU A 30 -16.01 -4.83 6.06
N ARG A 31 -14.90 -5.29 5.47
CA ARG A 31 -14.41 -6.67 5.63
C ARG A 31 -13.05 -6.73 6.33
N ASP A 32 -12.20 -5.74 6.12
CA ASP A 32 -10.84 -5.77 6.63
C ASP A 32 -10.72 -5.19 8.04
N THR A 33 -9.95 -5.90 8.86
CA THR A 33 -9.52 -5.49 10.19
C THR A 33 -8.00 -5.39 10.21
N PRO A 34 -7.39 -4.64 11.15
CA PRO A 34 -5.93 -4.58 11.24
C PRO A 34 -5.28 -5.97 11.30
N LYS A 35 -5.91 -6.92 12.01
CA LYS A 35 -5.45 -8.31 12.13
C LYS A 35 -5.51 -9.08 10.81
N THR A 36 -6.58 -8.93 10.03
CA THR A 36 -6.70 -9.63 8.74
C THR A 36 -5.73 -9.06 7.71
N VAL A 37 -5.55 -7.73 7.69
CA VAL A 37 -4.57 -7.06 6.83
C VAL A 37 -3.15 -7.50 7.17
N GLU A 38 -2.78 -7.51 8.44
CA GLU A 38 -1.46 -8.02 8.88
C GLU A 38 -1.26 -9.50 8.49
N THR A 39 -2.29 -10.33 8.67
CA THR A 39 -2.24 -11.75 8.28
C THR A 39 -2.03 -11.92 6.78
N TYR A 40 -2.71 -11.11 5.96
CA TYR A 40 -2.51 -11.08 4.51
C TYR A 40 -1.08 -10.69 4.14
N LEU A 41 -0.54 -9.64 4.78
CA LEU A 41 0.80 -9.10 4.48
C LEU A 41 1.94 -10.04 4.89
N ASN A 42 1.73 -10.89 5.90
CA ASN A 42 2.71 -11.89 6.33
C ASN A 42 3.06 -12.92 5.23
N ALA A 43 2.21 -13.10 4.23
CA ALA A 43 2.50 -13.94 3.06
C ALA A 43 3.49 -13.28 2.07
N PHE A 44 3.71 -11.97 2.19
CA PHE A 44 4.56 -11.19 1.29
C PHE A 44 5.88 -10.82 1.95
N ASP A 45 5.83 -9.96 2.97
CA ASP A 45 7.00 -9.51 3.74
C ASP A 45 6.56 -9.05 5.12
N LYS A 46 7.21 -9.54 6.17
CA LYS A 46 6.86 -9.21 7.57
C LYS A 46 7.17 -7.77 7.96
N ARG A 47 7.90 -7.03 7.12
CA ARG A 47 8.21 -5.61 7.34
C ARG A 47 7.05 -4.68 7.00
N PHE A 48 6.02 -5.16 6.32
CA PHE A 48 4.87 -4.33 6.02
C PHE A 48 4.15 -3.91 7.30
N ILE A 49 3.85 -2.62 7.41
CA ILE A 49 2.84 -2.12 8.33
C ILE A 49 1.49 -2.17 7.62
N GLY A 50 0.60 -3.01 8.12
CA GLY A 50 -0.77 -3.15 7.64
C GLY A 50 -1.73 -2.22 8.38
N LEU A 51 -2.41 -1.36 7.65
CA LEU A 51 -3.39 -0.41 8.17
C LEU A 51 -4.75 -0.62 7.51
N THR A 52 -5.80 -0.31 8.25
CA THR A 52 -7.17 -0.09 7.78
C THR A 52 -7.86 0.77 8.84
N GLY A 53 -9.07 1.25 8.58
CA GLY A 53 -9.77 2.12 9.51
C GLY A 53 -11.25 2.26 9.20
N THR A 54 -11.87 3.23 9.86
CA THR A 54 -13.23 3.66 9.56
C THR A 54 -13.28 4.37 8.21
N GLU A 55 -14.44 4.35 7.56
CA GLU A 55 -14.70 5.08 6.31
C GLU A 55 -14.19 6.54 6.37
N ALA A 56 -14.55 7.28 7.42
CA ALA A 56 -14.11 8.67 7.60
C ALA A 56 -12.58 8.84 7.70
N GLN A 57 -11.86 7.88 8.29
CA GLN A 57 -10.39 7.93 8.32
C GLN A 57 -9.78 7.63 6.95
N LEU A 58 -10.40 6.72 6.20
CA LEU A 58 -9.96 6.36 4.85
C LEU A 58 -10.22 7.51 3.88
N ASP A 59 -11.37 8.18 3.95
CA ASP A 59 -11.69 9.36 3.13
C ASP A 59 -10.63 10.44 3.29
N LEU A 60 -10.29 10.80 4.52
CA LEU A 60 -9.22 11.76 4.81
C LEU A 60 -7.85 11.28 4.29
N THR A 61 -7.60 9.98 4.34
CA THR A 61 -6.33 9.40 3.87
C THR A 61 -6.25 9.46 2.34
N VAL A 62 -7.28 9.02 1.62
CA VAL A 62 -7.25 9.01 0.16
C VAL A 62 -7.21 10.44 -0.40
N ASP A 63 -7.89 11.39 0.24
CA ASP A 63 -7.82 12.81 -0.13
C ASP A 63 -6.40 13.36 0.03
N ALA A 64 -5.72 13.06 1.16
CA ALA A 64 -4.35 13.52 1.41
C ALA A 64 -3.33 12.96 0.40
N PHE A 65 -3.62 11.79 -0.18
CA PHE A 65 -2.78 11.14 -1.18
C PHE A 65 -3.27 11.35 -2.62
N ASN A 66 -4.35 12.11 -2.82
CA ASN A 66 -5.04 12.24 -4.11
C ASN A 66 -5.31 10.86 -4.77
N ALA A 67 -5.67 9.89 -3.94
CA ALA A 67 -6.07 8.55 -4.32
C ALA A 67 -7.60 8.45 -4.33
N PHE A 68 -8.11 7.30 -4.74
CA PHE A 68 -9.54 7.02 -4.83
C PHE A 68 -9.83 5.58 -4.44
N TYR A 69 -10.98 5.38 -3.81
CA TYR A 69 -11.62 4.09 -3.65
C TYR A 69 -13.14 4.23 -3.74
N GLU A 70 -13.81 3.13 -4.07
CA GLU A 70 -15.27 3.03 -4.09
C GLU A 70 -15.66 1.66 -3.52
N VAL A 71 -16.62 1.66 -2.61
CA VAL A 71 -17.19 0.44 -2.04
C VAL A 71 -18.66 0.38 -2.47
N THR A 72 -18.99 -0.56 -3.34
CA THR A 72 -20.36 -0.78 -3.80
C THR A 72 -20.95 -2.03 -3.15
N LYS A 73 -22.22 -1.91 -2.73
CA LYS A 73 -23.01 -3.04 -2.25
C LYS A 73 -23.95 -3.48 -3.36
N ASP A 74 -23.63 -4.59 -4.01
CA ASP A 74 -24.52 -5.23 -4.97
C ASP A 74 -24.87 -6.62 -4.45
N PRO A 75 -26.11 -6.89 -4.05
CA PRO A 75 -26.55 -8.21 -3.57
C PRO A 75 -26.28 -9.36 -4.56
N ASN A 76 -26.07 -9.05 -5.84
CA ASN A 76 -25.75 -10.03 -6.89
C ASN A 76 -24.25 -10.10 -7.22
N ALA A 77 -23.42 -9.23 -6.64
CA ALA A 77 -21.98 -9.27 -6.82
C ALA A 77 -21.34 -10.45 -6.09
N HIS A 78 -20.14 -10.81 -6.54
CA HIS A 78 -19.30 -11.79 -5.87
C HIS A 78 -18.86 -11.29 -4.48
N HIS A 79 -18.15 -12.13 -3.72
CA HIS A 79 -17.55 -11.73 -2.43
C HIS A 79 -18.53 -11.21 -1.35
N GLY A 80 -19.74 -11.78 -1.30
CA GLY A 80 -20.75 -11.41 -0.31
C GLY A 80 -21.51 -10.13 -0.64
N GLY A 81 -21.50 -9.72 -1.91
CA GLY A 81 -22.22 -8.56 -2.41
C GLY A 81 -21.54 -7.23 -2.10
N ILE A 82 -20.21 -7.25 -1.93
CA ILE A 82 -19.38 -6.07 -1.74
C ILE A 82 -18.26 -6.09 -2.77
N ASP A 83 -18.28 -5.11 -3.66
CA ASP A 83 -17.19 -4.83 -4.58
C ASP A 83 -16.43 -3.59 -4.11
N VAL A 84 -15.10 -3.67 -4.21
CA VAL A 84 -14.20 -2.59 -3.80
C VAL A 84 -13.29 -2.26 -4.98
N VAL A 85 -13.47 -1.07 -5.53
CA VAL A 85 -12.59 -0.50 -6.55
C VAL A 85 -11.62 0.44 -5.85
N HIS A 86 -10.35 0.42 -6.24
CA HIS A 86 -9.36 1.32 -5.66
C HIS A 86 -8.30 1.73 -6.68
N SER A 87 -7.64 2.84 -6.39
CA SER A 87 -6.49 3.32 -7.14
C SER A 87 -5.35 2.31 -7.08
N ASN A 88 -4.65 2.13 -8.20
CA ASN A 88 -3.50 1.24 -8.30
C ASN A 88 -2.18 2.03 -8.13
N MET A 89 -2.09 2.87 -7.10
CA MET A 89 -0.94 3.75 -6.88
C MET A 89 -0.04 3.28 -5.74
N VAL A 90 1.26 3.56 -5.87
CA VAL A 90 2.27 3.44 -4.82
C VAL A 90 2.93 4.80 -4.65
N PHE A 91 3.10 5.20 -3.40
CA PHE A 91 3.65 6.51 -3.04
C PHE A 91 4.99 6.34 -2.33
N LEU A 92 5.95 7.20 -2.67
CA LEU A 92 7.16 7.37 -1.88
C LEU A 92 7.01 8.62 -1.02
N VAL A 93 7.08 8.44 0.30
CA VAL A 93 6.89 9.49 1.29
C VAL A 93 8.19 9.66 2.07
N ASP A 94 8.64 10.90 2.24
CA ASP A 94 9.85 11.20 3.03
C ASP A 94 9.56 11.20 4.56
N PRO A 95 10.58 11.22 5.42
CA PRO A 95 10.39 11.25 6.88
C PRO A 95 9.64 12.47 7.42
N SER A 96 9.49 13.54 6.62
CA SER A 96 8.68 14.71 6.96
C SER A 96 7.22 14.59 6.53
N GLY A 97 6.81 13.44 5.98
CA GLY A 97 5.45 13.16 5.53
C GLY A 97 5.12 13.73 4.15
N ARG A 98 6.12 14.18 3.36
CA ARG A 98 5.88 14.73 2.03
C ARG A 98 5.97 13.64 0.97
N ILE A 99 4.97 13.60 0.09
CA ILE A 99 4.99 12.74 -1.10
C ILE A 99 6.09 13.25 -2.05
N LYS A 100 7.08 12.40 -2.31
CA LYS A 100 8.20 12.67 -3.23
C LYS A 100 7.88 12.24 -4.64
N GLU A 101 7.20 11.10 -4.79
CA GLU A 101 6.87 10.53 -6.09
C GLU A 101 5.66 9.58 -5.96
N GLN A 102 4.91 9.44 -7.04
CA GLN A 102 3.79 8.51 -7.18
C GLN A 102 3.99 7.63 -8.40
N PHE A 103 3.64 6.35 -8.29
CA PHE A 103 3.82 5.35 -9.33
C PHE A 103 2.54 4.55 -9.51
N LEU A 104 2.23 4.18 -10.75
CA LEU A 104 1.25 3.13 -10.99
C LEU A 104 1.86 1.77 -10.65
N LEU A 105 1.07 0.90 -10.02
CA LEU A 105 1.40 -0.50 -9.82
C LEU A 105 1.77 -1.16 -11.16
N GLY A 106 2.66 -2.16 -11.11
CA GLY A 106 3.27 -2.77 -12.28
C GLY A 106 4.63 -2.16 -12.66
N PHE A 107 5.20 -1.27 -11.85
CA PHE A 107 6.59 -0.85 -11.97
C PHE A 107 7.55 -2.04 -11.77
N LYS A 108 8.75 -1.93 -12.36
CA LYS A 108 9.83 -2.91 -12.12
C LYS A 108 10.43 -2.68 -10.72
N PRO A 109 10.67 -3.73 -9.92
CA PRO A 109 11.26 -3.58 -8.59
C PRO A 109 12.60 -2.81 -8.57
N ASN A 110 13.49 -3.08 -9.53
CA ASN A 110 14.76 -2.35 -9.68
C ASN A 110 14.57 -0.85 -9.93
N PHE A 111 13.49 -0.47 -10.62
CA PHE A 111 13.19 0.94 -10.85
C PHE A 111 12.82 1.63 -9.54
N LEU A 112 11.92 1.04 -8.74
CA LEU A 112 11.55 1.61 -7.45
C LEU A 112 12.75 1.64 -6.48
N ALA A 113 13.57 0.59 -6.44
CA ALA A 113 14.77 0.55 -5.60
C ALA A 113 15.76 1.68 -5.94
N GLY A 114 16.00 1.93 -7.23
CA GLY A 114 16.85 3.04 -7.67
C GLY A 114 16.27 4.42 -7.36
N LYS A 115 14.94 4.56 -7.42
CA LYS A 115 14.27 5.79 -6.98
C LYS A 115 14.46 6.03 -5.49
N ILE A 116 14.19 5.02 -4.66
CA ILE A 116 14.42 5.09 -3.21
C ILE A 116 15.87 5.47 -2.90
N GLU A 117 16.84 4.81 -3.52
CA GLU A 117 18.27 5.09 -3.34
C GLU A 117 18.64 6.54 -3.69
N SER A 118 17.96 7.17 -4.67
CA SER A 118 18.19 8.58 -5.01
C SER A 118 17.69 9.60 -3.99
N PHE A 119 16.89 9.17 -3.00
CA PHE A 119 16.34 10.01 -1.94
C PHE A 119 16.97 9.77 -0.56
N LEU A 120 17.85 8.78 -0.44
CA LEU A 120 18.63 8.49 0.78
C LEU A 120 19.98 9.21 0.71
#